data_AF-A0AAW2ZHA6-F1
#
_entry.id   AF-A0AAW2ZHA6-F1
#
_cell.length_a   1.000
_cell.length_b   1.000
_cell.length_c   1.000
_cell.angle_alpha   90.00
_cell.angle_beta   90.00
_cell.angle_gamma   90.00
#
_symmetry.space_group_name_H-M   'P 1'
#
loop_
_entity.id
_entity.type
_entity.pdbx_description
1 polymer ?
#
loop_
_entity_poly.entity_id
_entity_poly.type
_entity_poly.pdbx_seq_one_letter_code
_entity_poly.pdbx_strand_id
1 'polypeptide(L)'
;MSYGEEIDYEEEERRYLEEQQAKLQELEARNKKLGSKIKVNRGDEEEEEAPKSRSYNLDDDQEEEEEEERNYHDELDPSELENLSLSPKASADDGPVESYLDSETKLIRKGNDSSRWGKGGELFDHTQLEHGSFLDTFEKDQKNNKLTKMSDTNRWGNYKIHDENQLEQGSFLAAQKKHQAEIAEKEKKMKEEKIREIAAEKGDGNYLDPKSNKFPYAELKNNFPKGVDPVKKELYLSSDEFHKVFGISAVEYAKLSAFKKKNMKKQLGLF
;
A
#
# COMPACT_ATOMS: atom_id res chain seq x y z
N MET A 1 -15.58 49.39 -22.05
CA MET A 1 -16.34 48.14 -22.22
C MET A 1 -15.31 47.04 -22.40
N SER A 2 -15.04 46.27 -21.35
CA SER A 2 -14.12 45.14 -21.39
C SER A 2 -14.95 43.90 -21.70
N TYR A 3 -14.75 43.29 -22.85
CA TYR A 3 -15.36 42.00 -23.18
C TYR A 3 -14.66 40.95 -22.31
N GLY A 4 -15.41 40.32 -21.40
CA GLY A 4 -14.92 39.17 -20.67
C GLY A 4 -14.82 38.00 -21.64
N GLU A 5 -13.64 37.41 -21.76
CA GLU A 5 -13.46 36.13 -22.44
C GLU A 5 -14.25 35.09 -21.64
N GLU A 6 -15.38 34.64 -22.17
CA GLU A 6 -16.08 33.46 -21.68
C GLU A 6 -15.17 32.27 -21.98
N ILE A 7 -14.55 31.73 -20.92
CA ILE A 7 -13.75 30.51 -21.01
C ILE A 7 -14.73 29.38 -21.28
N ASP A 8 -14.56 28.71 -22.42
CA ASP A 8 -15.31 27.51 -22.76
C ASP A 8 -14.76 26.34 -21.93
N TYR A 9 -15.42 26.08 -20.80
CA TYR A 9 -15.04 25.03 -19.86
C TYR A 9 -14.96 23.64 -20.51
N GLU A 10 -15.71 23.38 -21.58
CA GLU A 10 -15.65 22.11 -22.30
C GLU A 10 -14.32 21.95 -23.06
N GLU A 11 -13.74 23.04 -23.56
CA GLU A 11 -12.45 23.02 -24.24
C GLU A 11 -11.30 22.81 -23.26
N GLU A 12 -11.36 23.43 -22.07
CA GLU A 12 -10.38 23.22 -21.00
C GLU A 12 -10.39 21.77 -20.49
N GLU A 13 -11.57 21.17 -20.33
CA GLU A 13 -11.68 19.77 -19.91
C GLU A 13 -11.09 18.81 -20.95
N ARG A 14 -11.31 19.08 -22.25
CA ARG A 14 -10.70 18.29 -23.33
C ARG A 14 -9.17 18.41 -23.33
N ARG A 15 -8.64 19.62 -23.17
CA ARG A 15 -7.19 19.85 -23.08
C ARG A 15 -6.58 19.11 -21.90
N TYR A 16 -7.25 19.14 -20.75
CA TYR A 16 -6.80 18.43 -19.57
C TYR A 16 -6.77 16.91 -19.79
N LEU A 17 -7.81 16.33 -20.40
CA LEU A 17 -7.84 14.91 -20.72
C LEU A 17 -6.76 14.52 -21.73
N GLU A 18 -6.54 15.33 -22.77
CA GLU A 18 -5.49 15.11 -23.76
C GLU A 18 -4.09 15.17 -23.13
N GLU A 19 -3.86 16.12 -22.21
CA GLU A 19 -2.60 16.22 -21.47
C GLU A 19 -2.33 14.98 -20.59
N GLN A 20 -3.36 14.44 -19.93
CA GLN A 20 -3.23 13.20 -19.14
C GLN A 20 -2.91 11.99 -20.03
N GLN A 21 -3.54 11.89 -21.21
CA GLN A 21 -3.24 10.82 -22.17
C GLN A 21 -1.81 10.92 -22.72
N ALA A 22 -1.35 12.13 -23.06
CA ALA A 22 0.01 12.37 -23.52
C ALA A 22 1.05 11.97 -22.45
N LYS A 23 0.78 12.31 -21.19
CA LYS A 23 1.65 11.98 -20.05
C LYS A 23 1.74 10.46 -19.80
N LEU A 24 0.65 9.72 -19.98
CA LEU A 24 0.66 8.26 -19.90
C LEU A 24 1.49 7.64 -21.03
N GLN A 25 1.33 8.11 -22.27
CA GLN A 25 2.12 7.64 -23.41
C GLN A 25 3.61 7.90 -23.24
N GLU A 26 3.98 9.06 -22.68
CA GLU A 26 5.39 9.39 -22.38
C GLU A 26 6.00 8.41 -21.36
N LEU A 27 5.26 8.08 -20.30
CA LEU A 27 5.70 7.12 -19.29
C LEU A 27 5.86 5.70 -19.86
N GLU A 28 4.93 5.27 -20.72
CA GLU A 28 5.04 3.98 -21.42
C GLU A 28 6.26 3.94 -22.35
N ALA A 29 6.50 5.00 -23.12
CA ALA A 29 7.67 5.12 -23.98
C ALA A 29 8.98 5.09 -23.16
N ARG A 30 9.01 5.79 -22.02
CA ARG A 30 10.14 5.77 -21.10
C ARG A 30 10.41 4.38 -20.53
N ASN A 31 9.37 3.68 -20.08
CA ASN A 31 9.48 2.31 -19.57
C ASN A 31 9.95 1.33 -20.64
N LYS A 32 9.43 1.45 -21.87
CA LYS A 32 9.88 0.65 -23.01
C LYS A 32 11.38 0.85 -23.30
N LYS A 33 11.85 2.11 -23.26
CA LYS A 33 13.27 2.46 -23.44
C LYS A 33 14.15 1.88 -22.34
N LEU A 34 13.69 1.91 -21.09
CA LEU A 34 14.40 1.27 -19.96
C LEU A 34 14.46 -0.25 -20.11
N GLY A 35 13.34 -0.90 -20.47
CA GLY A 35 13.29 -2.34 -20.71
C GLY A 35 14.22 -2.81 -21.82
N SER A 36 14.34 -2.05 -22.91
CA SER A 36 15.32 -2.34 -23.96
C SER A 36 16.77 -2.19 -23.50
N LYS A 37 17.06 -1.23 -22.61
CA LYS A 37 18.42 -0.97 -22.13
C LYS A 37 18.94 -2.07 -21.19
N ILE A 38 18.03 -2.74 -20.48
CA ILE A 38 18.37 -3.86 -19.57
C ILE A 38 18.73 -5.13 -20.36
N LYS A 39 18.15 -5.36 -21.55
CA LYS A 39 18.44 -6.56 -22.35
C LYS A 39 19.77 -6.54 -23.11
N VAL A 40 20.40 -5.37 -23.29
CA VAL A 40 21.64 -5.26 -24.09
C VAL A 40 22.91 -5.52 -23.26
N ASN A 41 22.84 -5.54 -21.93
CA ASN A 41 23.99 -5.76 -21.04
C ASN A 41 24.09 -7.19 -20.47
N ARG A 42 23.37 -8.16 -21.03
CA ARG A 42 23.37 -9.57 -20.57
C ARG A 42 23.80 -10.56 -21.67
N GLY A 43 24.54 -10.07 -22.67
CA GLY A 43 25.21 -10.89 -23.66
C GLY A 43 26.72 -10.76 -23.48
N ASP A 44 27.38 -11.90 -23.31
CA ASP A 44 28.83 -12.12 -23.44
C ASP A 44 29.71 -11.80 -22.21
N GLU A 45 29.24 -12.14 -21.00
CA GLU A 45 30.17 -12.55 -19.94
C GLU A 45 30.17 -14.07 -19.88
N GLU A 46 31.34 -14.64 -20.17
CA GLU A 46 31.68 -16.06 -20.15
C GLU A 46 31.14 -16.74 -18.88
N GLU A 47 30.61 -17.96 -19.05
CA GLU A 47 30.21 -18.86 -17.98
C GLU A 47 31.43 -19.23 -17.11
N GLU A 48 31.83 -18.34 -16.19
CA GLU A 48 32.61 -18.77 -15.04
C GLU A 48 31.67 -19.50 -14.07
N GLU A 49 31.87 -20.81 -13.96
CA GLU A 49 31.18 -21.70 -13.04
C GLU A 49 31.15 -21.13 -11.62
N ALA A 50 30.01 -20.54 -11.24
CA ALA A 50 29.79 -20.08 -9.89
C ALA A 50 29.95 -21.26 -8.91
N PRO A 51 30.71 -21.11 -7.81
CA PRO A 51 30.90 -22.17 -6.85
C PRO A 51 29.55 -22.57 -6.27
N LYS A 52 29.23 -23.86 -6.36
CA LYS A 52 28.06 -24.52 -5.76
C LYS A 52 27.89 -24.05 -4.31
N SER A 53 27.02 -23.06 -4.11
CA SER A 53 26.64 -22.62 -2.78
C SER A 53 25.86 -23.75 -2.14
N ARG A 54 26.52 -24.37 -1.16
CA ARG A 54 26.00 -25.31 -0.18
C ARG A 54 24.67 -24.80 0.33
N SER A 55 23.58 -25.39 -0.15
CA SER A 55 22.24 -25.17 0.40
C SER A 55 22.27 -25.63 1.85
N TYR A 56 22.32 -24.68 2.77
CA TYR A 56 21.95 -24.97 4.14
C TYR A 56 20.45 -25.25 4.11
N ASN A 57 20.09 -26.49 4.43
CA ASN A 57 18.73 -26.88 4.73
C ASN A 57 18.30 -26.05 5.94
N LEU A 58 17.41 -25.08 5.68
CA LEU A 58 16.75 -24.27 6.69
C LEU A 58 15.47 -25.03 7.12
N ASP A 59 15.65 -26.28 7.56
CA ASP A 59 14.61 -27.15 8.10
C ASP A 59 14.87 -27.28 9.61
N ASP A 60 14.57 -26.24 10.40
CA ASP A 60 14.30 -26.37 11.86
C ASP A 60 13.92 -25.03 12.55
N ASP A 61 13.29 -24.08 11.83
CA ASP A 61 12.61 -22.98 12.51
C ASP A 61 11.20 -23.45 12.87
N GLN A 62 11.07 -23.85 14.13
CA GLN A 62 9.85 -24.22 14.83
C GLN A 62 8.76 -23.18 14.57
N GLU A 63 7.57 -23.68 14.28
CA GLU A 63 6.32 -22.94 14.25
C GLU A 63 6.09 -22.25 15.62
N GLU A 64 6.56 -21.01 15.78
CA GLU A 64 6.00 -20.09 16.75
C GLU A 64 4.61 -19.70 16.24
N GLU A 65 3.60 -20.38 16.78
CA GLU A 65 2.20 -19.97 16.72
C GLU A 65 2.10 -18.55 17.29
N GLU A 66 2.11 -17.55 16.41
CA GLU A 66 1.66 -16.20 16.70
C GLU A 66 0.16 -16.28 17.07
N GLU A 67 -0.12 -16.49 18.36
CA GLU A 67 -1.42 -16.19 18.95
C GLU A 67 -1.68 -14.69 18.79
N GLU A 68 -2.36 -14.33 17.69
CA GLU A 68 -3.06 -13.06 17.59
C GLU A 68 -4.11 -12.99 18.71
N GLU A 69 -3.69 -12.54 19.90
CA GLU A 69 -4.59 -12.01 20.92
C GLU A 69 -5.33 -10.81 20.30
N ARG A 70 -6.46 -11.13 19.68
CA ARG A 70 -7.48 -10.15 19.34
C ARG A 70 -7.96 -9.56 20.66
N ASN A 71 -7.40 -8.40 20.99
CA ASN A 71 -7.91 -7.49 21.99
C ASN A 71 -9.32 -7.02 21.58
N TYR A 72 -10.30 -7.92 21.75
CA TYR A 72 -11.72 -7.57 21.83
C TYR A 72 -11.92 -6.90 23.18
N HIS A 73 -11.57 -5.62 23.25
CA HIS A 73 -12.15 -4.74 24.24
C HIS A 73 -13.59 -4.46 23.78
N ASP A 74 -14.42 -5.49 23.92
CA ASP A 74 -15.87 -5.38 23.82
C ASP A 74 -16.32 -4.42 24.92
N GLU A 75 -17.02 -3.37 24.51
CA GLU A 75 -17.80 -2.50 25.37
C GLU A 75 -18.93 -3.36 25.98
N LEU A 76 -18.61 -4.12 27.02
CA LEU A 76 -19.60 -4.79 27.85
C LEU A 76 -20.41 -3.71 28.57
N ASP A 77 -21.65 -3.58 28.13
CA ASP A 77 -22.70 -2.79 28.78
C ASP A 77 -22.79 -3.21 30.26
N PRO A 78 -22.53 -2.30 31.22
CA PRO A 78 -22.50 -2.63 32.65
C PRO A 78 -23.84 -3.08 33.23
N SER A 79 -24.92 -3.14 32.43
CA SER A 79 -26.23 -3.58 32.87
C SER A 79 -26.45 -5.10 32.90
N GLU A 80 -25.54 -5.93 32.35
CA GLU A 80 -25.69 -7.41 32.37
C GLU A 80 -24.96 -8.13 33.54
N LEU A 81 -24.19 -7.41 34.38
CA LEU A 81 -23.37 -8.03 35.44
C LEU A 81 -24.12 -8.39 36.75
N GLU A 82 -25.44 -8.19 36.84
CA GLU A 82 -26.17 -8.36 38.11
C GLU A 82 -26.65 -9.79 38.44
N ASN A 83 -26.38 -10.81 37.61
CA ASN A 83 -26.94 -12.15 37.82
C ASN A 83 -25.96 -13.30 38.10
N LEU A 84 -24.67 -13.04 38.35
CA LEU A 84 -23.71 -14.09 38.76
C LEU A 84 -23.40 -14.02 40.25
N SER A 85 -24.42 -14.43 41.03
CA SER A 85 -24.31 -14.63 42.46
C SER A 85 -24.04 -16.11 42.78
N LEU A 86 -23.01 -16.34 43.61
CA LEU A 86 -22.71 -17.54 44.42
C LEU A 86 -22.14 -18.81 43.75
N SER A 87 -20.85 -19.08 43.97
CA SER A 87 -20.42 -20.05 45.01
C SER A 87 -18.88 -20.08 45.17
N PRO A 88 -18.33 -20.18 46.41
CA PRO A 88 -16.89 -20.11 46.70
C PRO A 88 -16.24 -21.49 46.95
N LYS A 89 -14.94 -21.60 46.63
CA LYS A 89 -13.91 -22.48 47.26
C LYS A 89 -12.56 -22.11 46.63
N ALA A 90 -11.72 -21.33 47.30
CA ALA A 90 -10.74 -21.78 48.29
C ALA A 90 -9.67 -22.73 47.71
N SER A 91 -8.56 -22.15 47.26
CA SER A 91 -7.22 -22.72 47.45
C SER A 91 -6.20 -21.61 47.33
N ALA A 92 -5.54 -21.32 48.45
CA ALA A 92 -4.38 -20.48 48.54
C ALA A 92 -3.20 -21.17 47.85
N ASP A 93 -2.52 -20.45 46.96
CA ASP A 93 -1.11 -20.68 46.68
C ASP A 93 -0.49 -19.35 46.23
N ASP A 94 0.08 -18.63 47.20
CA ASP A 94 0.84 -17.40 47.03
C ASP A 94 2.28 -17.77 46.62
N GLY A 95 2.60 -17.59 45.34
CA GLY A 95 3.97 -17.59 44.84
C GLY A 95 4.29 -16.22 44.19
N PRO A 96 5.39 -15.55 44.56
CA PRO A 96 5.78 -14.29 43.92
C PRO A 96 6.37 -14.59 42.54
N VAL A 97 5.62 -14.28 41.49
CA VAL A 97 6.15 -14.31 40.12
C VAL A 97 6.90 -13.00 39.89
N GLU A 98 8.23 -13.08 39.91
CA GLU A 98 9.14 -11.99 39.55
C GLU A 98 8.90 -11.58 38.09
N SER A 99 8.49 -10.33 37.90
CA SER A 99 8.25 -9.71 36.59
C SER A 99 9.58 -9.39 35.89
N TYR A 100 10.08 -10.31 35.06
CA TYR A 100 11.14 -10.07 34.08
C TYR A 100 10.56 -9.52 32.77
N LEU A 101 10.03 -8.30 32.82
CA LEU A 101 9.51 -7.60 31.64
C LEU A 101 10.16 -6.22 31.55
N ASP A 102 11.49 -6.20 31.43
CA ASP A 102 12.22 -5.02 30.98
C ASP A 102 13.59 -5.45 30.44
N SER A 103 13.75 -5.54 29.11
CA SER A 103 15.06 -5.33 28.41
C SER A 103 15.12 -5.73 26.92
N GLU A 104 14.07 -5.66 26.10
CA GLU A 104 14.25 -5.86 24.64
C GLU A 104 13.58 -4.80 23.77
N THR A 105 14.11 -3.56 23.83
CA THR A 105 13.92 -2.57 22.76
C THR A 105 15.27 -2.00 22.33
N LYS A 106 16.03 -2.74 21.52
CA LYS A 106 17.18 -2.17 20.79
C LYS A 106 17.57 -3.01 19.59
N LEU A 107 16.88 -2.80 18.47
CA LEU A 107 17.40 -3.10 17.13
C LEU A 107 16.77 -2.14 16.11
N ILE A 108 17.05 -0.85 16.28
CA ILE A 108 16.91 0.12 15.19
C ILE A 108 18.02 -0.19 14.18
N ARG A 109 17.61 -0.77 13.05
CA ARG A 109 18.44 -1.03 11.88
C ARG A 109 19.10 0.28 11.42
N LYS A 110 20.42 0.33 11.50
CA LYS A 110 21.26 1.38 10.92
C LYS A 110 21.34 1.14 9.42
N GLY A 111 20.32 1.59 8.69
CA GLY A 111 20.32 1.65 7.22
C GLY A 111 21.30 2.71 6.76
N ASN A 112 22.38 2.26 6.13
CA ASN A 112 23.50 3.04 5.64
C ASN A 112 23.09 3.76 4.34
N ASP A 113 22.50 4.95 4.45
CA ASP A 113 22.05 5.75 3.31
C ASP A 113 23.13 6.75 2.88
N SER A 114 24.26 6.22 2.38
CA SER A 114 25.42 7.01 1.91
C SER A 114 25.39 7.33 0.41
N SER A 115 24.26 7.13 -0.29
CA SER A 115 24.21 7.27 -1.76
C SER A 115 23.53 8.56 -2.27
N ARG A 116 23.34 9.57 -1.42
CA ARG A 116 22.56 10.78 -1.78
C ARG A 116 23.37 12.09 -1.89
N TRP A 117 24.63 12.02 -2.33
CA TRP A 117 25.45 13.20 -2.67
C TRP A 117 26.32 12.98 -3.93
N GLY A 118 25.76 12.41 -5.00
CA GLY A 118 26.55 12.18 -6.21
C GLY A 118 25.73 11.98 -7.48
N LYS A 119 25.09 13.03 -7.99
CA LYS A 119 24.76 13.15 -9.42
C LYS A 119 24.36 14.56 -9.81
N GLY A 120 25.40 15.37 -10.02
CA GLY A 120 25.34 16.68 -10.67
C GLY A 120 26.70 16.96 -11.30
N GLY A 121 27.25 15.98 -12.02
CA GLY A 121 28.44 16.18 -12.84
C GLY A 121 28.04 16.90 -14.11
N GLU A 122 27.99 18.22 -14.06
CA GLU A 122 28.14 19.04 -15.26
C GLU A 122 29.53 18.73 -15.82
N LEU A 123 29.58 18.24 -17.06
CA LEU A 123 30.83 18.15 -17.81
C LEU A 123 31.32 19.59 -18.03
N PHE A 124 32.19 20.06 -17.14
CA PHE A 124 32.96 21.27 -17.35
C PHE A 124 33.96 20.98 -18.47
N ASP A 125 33.72 21.59 -19.63
CA ASP A 125 34.56 21.47 -20.80
C ASP A 125 35.85 22.26 -20.54
N HIS A 126 36.89 21.57 -20.06
CA HIS A 126 38.16 22.19 -19.64
C HIS A 126 39.01 22.79 -20.78
N THR A 127 38.52 22.75 -22.02
CA THR A 127 39.25 23.24 -23.21
C THR A 127 38.97 24.70 -23.56
N GLN A 128 38.13 25.41 -22.80
CA GLN A 128 37.90 26.86 -22.97
C GLN A 128 38.33 27.70 -21.75
N LEU A 129 39.29 27.22 -20.95
CA LEU A 129 40.01 28.13 -20.05
C LEU A 129 40.98 28.99 -20.88
N GLU A 130 40.45 30.08 -21.42
CA GLU A 130 41.26 31.27 -21.71
C GLU A 130 42.04 31.62 -20.44
N HIS A 131 43.37 31.61 -20.53
CA HIS A 131 44.27 32.02 -19.47
C HIS A 131 44.08 33.51 -19.12
N GLY A 132 43.00 33.81 -18.39
CA GLY A 132 42.88 35.04 -17.62
C GLY A 132 43.73 34.92 -16.37
N SER A 133 44.80 35.70 -16.30
CA SER A 133 45.68 35.85 -15.15
C SER A 133 44.88 35.98 -13.84
N PHE A 134 45.11 35.04 -12.91
CA PHE A 134 44.49 34.98 -11.58
C PHE A 134 44.80 36.21 -10.69
N LEU A 135 45.65 37.13 -11.14
CA LEU A 135 45.91 38.40 -10.47
C LEU A 135 44.96 39.53 -10.86
N ASP A 136 44.23 39.42 -11.98
CA ASP A 136 43.45 40.56 -12.53
C ASP A 136 41.98 40.58 -12.06
N THR A 137 41.50 39.47 -11.47
CA THR A 137 40.12 39.36 -10.96
C THR A 137 39.95 39.82 -9.52
N PHE A 138 40.99 39.73 -8.68
CA PHE A 138 40.91 40.14 -7.27
C PHE A 138 40.80 41.67 -7.10
N GLU A 139 41.44 42.45 -7.99
CA GLU A 139 41.41 43.91 -7.92
C GLU A 139 40.11 44.50 -8.49
N LYS A 140 39.47 43.80 -9.45
CA LYS A 140 38.17 44.19 -10.02
C LYS A 140 37.03 43.96 -9.02
N ASP A 141 37.07 42.88 -8.24
CA ASP A 141 36.05 42.59 -7.24
C ASP A 141 36.08 43.56 -6.04
N GLN A 142 37.25 44.07 -5.65
CA GLN A 142 37.30 45.10 -4.59
C GLN A 142 36.71 46.46 -5.03
N LYS A 143 36.79 46.81 -6.32
CA LYS A 143 36.28 48.09 -6.83
C LYS A 143 34.75 48.05 -6.97
N ASN A 144 34.17 46.90 -7.34
CA ASN A 144 32.72 46.75 -7.45
C ASN A 144 32.01 46.64 -6.08
N ASN A 145 32.67 46.11 -5.06
CA ASN A 145 32.08 45.93 -3.72
C ASN A 145 32.02 47.23 -2.87
N LYS A 146 32.60 48.33 -3.36
CA LYS A 146 32.52 49.64 -2.67
C LYS A 146 31.35 50.51 -3.16
N LEU A 147 30.84 50.28 -4.38
CA LEU A 147 29.74 51.06 -4.93
C LEU A 147 28.36 50.61 -4.42
N THR A 148 28.22 49.37 -3.96
CA THR A 148 26.93 48.81 -3.51
C THR A 148 26.62 49.08 -2.03
N LYS A 149 27.57 49.59 -1.23
CA LYS A 149 27.36 49.77 0.22
C LYS A 149 26.71 51.08 0.65
N MET A 150 26.49 52.05 -0.26
CA MET A 150 25.96 53.37 0.12
C MET A 150 24.51 53.67 -0.28
N SER A 151 23.77 52.76 -0.94
CA SER A 151 22.41 53.07 -1.42
C SER A 151 21.28 52.14 -0.95
N ASP A 152 21.56 51.09 -0.17
CA ASP A 152 20.53 50.09 0.17
C ASP A 152 19.79 50.30 1.50
N THR A 153 20.13 51.32 2.29
CA THR A 153 19.43 51.58 3.57
C THR A 153 17.98 52.06 3.42
N ASN A 154 17.56 52.51 2.23
CA ASN A 154 16.19 52.97 1.98
C ASN A 154 15.41 52.10 0.96
N ARG A 155 16.00 51.03 0.44
CA ARG A 155 15.31 50.12 -0.52
C ARG A 155 14.56 48.97 0.16
N TRP A 156 14.84 48.78 1.44
CA TRP A 156 14.22 47.78 2.31
C TRP A 156 13.08 48.45 3.06
N GLY A 157 12.06 48.83 2.30
CA GLY A 157 10.93 49.60 2.79
C GLY A 157 10.29 48.94 4.00
N ASN A 158 10.23 49.68 5.10
CA ASN A 158 9.30 49.54 6.24
C ASN A 158 8.70 48.14 6.41
N TYR A 159 9.56 47.12 6.55
CA TYR A 159 9.09 45.79 6.86
C TYR A 159 8.57 45.86 8.29
N LYS A 160 7.25 45.69 8.43
CA LYS A 160 6.67 45.38 9.73
C LYS A 160 7.40 44.13 10.20
N ILE A 161 8.27 44.29 11.19
CA ILE A 161 8.88 43.18 11.92
C ILE A 161 7.68 42.47 12.56
N HIS A 162 7.22 41.41 11.91
CA HIS A 162 6.22 40.54 12.49
C HIS A 162 6.89 39.90 13.70
N ASP A 163 6.32 40.07 14.89
CA ASP A 163 6.84 39.49 16.12
C ASP A 163 7.16 38.01 15.89
N GLU A 164 8.44 37.66 15.94
CA GLU A 164 8.95 36.31 15.64
C GLU A 164 8.39 35.25 16.61
N ASN A 165 7.76 35.69 17.71
CA ASN A 165 7.06 34.84 18.67
C ASN A 165 5.64 34.42 18.23
N GLN A 166 5.11 34.92 17.11
CA GLN A 166 3.85 34.43 16.50
C GLN A 166 4.07 33.56 15.26
N LEU A 167 5.31 33.36 14.82
CA LEU A 167 5.59 32.37 13.80
C LEU A 167 5.49 30.98 14.45
N GLU A 168 4.33 30.35 14.28
CA GLU A 168 4.07 28.97 14.73
C GLU A 168 5.18 28.04 14.21
N GLN A 169 6.18 27.78 15.03
CA GLN A 169 7.27 26.82 14.76
C GLN A 169 6.74 25.37 14.60
N GLY A 170 5.42 25.16 14.70
CA GLY A 170 4.75 23.91 14.35
C GLY A 170 4.41 23.72 12.87
N SER A 171 4.58 24.73 12.00
CA SER A 171 4.05 24.68 10.64
C SER A 171 4.69 23.60 9.75
N PHE A 172 6.00 23.35 9.90
CA PHE A 172 6.70 22.36 9.07
C PHE A 172 6.34 20.92 9.45
N LEU A 173 6.32 20.60 10.74
CA LEU A 173 5.98 19.24 11.19
C LEU A 173 4.50 18.92 10.92
N ALA A 174 3.62 19.91 11.08
CA ALA A 174 2.22 19.78 10.72
C ALA A 174 2.03 19.61 9.21
N ALA A 175 2.76 20.36 8.39
CA ALA A 175 2.75 20.20 6.93
C ALA A 175 3.26 18.81 6.50
N GLN A 176 4.32 18.30 7.13
CA GLN A 176 4.86 16.97 6.83
C GLN A 176 3.87 15.85 7.17
N LYS A 177 3.20 15.94 8.34
CA LYS A 177 2.16 14.98 8.72
C LYS A 177 0.95 15.02 7.80
N LYS A 178 0.49 16.22 7.41
CA LYS A 178 -0.60 16.38 6.44
C LYS A 178 -0.25 15.75 5.09
N HIS A 179 0.96 15.98 4.60
CA HIS A 179 1.42 15.38 3.34
C HIS A 179 1.49 13.85 3.40
N GLN A 180 1.99 13.29 4.50
CA GLN A 180 2.00 11.83 4.71
C GLN A 180 0.59 11.23 4.78
N ALA A 181 -0.33 11.90 5.46
CA ALA A 181 -1.73 11.48 5.52
C ALA A 181 -2.38 11.49 4.13
N GLU A 182 -2.13 12.52 3.33
CA GLU A 182 -2.64 12.63 1.96
C GLU A 182 -2.12 11.51 1.04
N ILE A 183 -0.83 11.16 1.15
CA ILE A 183 -0.24 10.04 0.41
C ILE A 183 -0.91 8.72 0.83
N ALA A 184 -1.07 8.51 2.13
CA ALA A 184 -1.69 7.29 2.66
C ALA A 184 -3.16 7.16 2.21
N GLU A 185 -3.92 8.25 2.16
CA GLU A 185 -5.29 8.24 1.65
C GLU A 185 -5.35 7.92 0.15
N LYS A 186 -4.46 8.51 -0.66
CA LYS A 186 -4.36 8.21 -2.09
C LYS A 186 -4.00 6.74 -2.32
N GLU A 187 -3.08 6.19 -1.55
CA GLU A 187 -2.69 4.78 -1.64
C GLU A 187 -3.86 3.85 -1.26
N LYS A 188 -4.60 4.17 -0.19
CA LYS A 188 -5.80 3.41 0.20
C LYS A 188 -6.85 3.41 -0.91
N LYS A 189 -7.16 4.58 -1.50
CA LYS A 189 -8.11 4.69 -2.62
C LYS A 189 -7.67 3.86 -3.83
N MET A 190 -6.40 3.94 -4.21
CA MET A 190 -5.85 3.13 -5.32
C MET A 190 -5.93 1.62 -5.04
N LYS A 191 -5.75 1.18 -3.78
CA LYS A 191 -5.90 -0.24 -3.41
C LYS A 191 -7.36 -0.68 -3.47
N GLU A 192 -8.28 0.13 -2.98
CA GLU A 192 -9.72 -0.15 -3.03
C GLU A 192 -10.24 -0.23 -4.46
N GLU A 193 -9.83 0.69 -5.34
CA GLU A 193 -10.18 0.67 -6.77
C GLU A 193 -9.64 -0.59 -7.47
N LYS A 194 -8.39 -0.98 -7.20
CA LYS A 194 -7.82 -2.24 -7.74
C LYS A 194 -8.57 -3.48 -7.25
N ILE A 195 -8.97 -3.52 -5.97
CA ILE A 195 -9.76 -4.64 -5.45
C ILE A 195 -11.12 -4.71 -6.14
N ARG A 196 -11.75 -3.55 -6.38
CA ARG A 196 -13.02 -3.47 -7.09
C ARG A 196 -12.90 -3.89 -8.55
N GLU A 197 -11.82 -3.49 -9.24
CA GLU A 197 -11.54 -3.89 -10.61
C GLU A 197 -11.29 -5.41 -10.71
N ILE A 198 -10.48 -5.98 -9.82
CA ILE A 198 -10.26 -7.44 -9.75
C ILE A 198 -11.57 -8.18 -9.44
N ALA A 199 -12.44 -7.63 -8.60
CA ALA A 199 -13.74 -8.23 -8.30
C ALA A 199 -14.69 -8.17 -9.51
N ALA A 200 -14.64 -7.08 -10.30
CA ALA A 200 -15.44 -6.91 -11.51
C ALA A 200 -14.93 -7.73 -12.69
N GLU A 201 -13.61 -7.86 -12.86
CA GLU A 201 -12.98 -8.66 -13.91
C GLU A 201 -13.12 -10.17 -13.62
N LYS A 202 -13.08 -10.56 -12.34
CA LYS A 202 -13.53 -11.90 -11.91
C LYS A 202 -15.05 -12.07 -11.94
N GLY A 203 -15.78 -11.06 -12.44
CA GLY A 203 -17.21 -11.03 -12.60
C GLY A 203 -17.71 -12.32 -13.26
N ASP A 204 -18.41 -13.10 -12.44
CA ASP A 204 -19.50 -14.00 -12.78
C ASP A 204 -19.29 -14.73 -14.12
N GLY A 205 -18.19 -15.47 -14.22
CA GLY A 205 -17.80 -16.17 -15.44
C GLY A 205 -18.91 -17.05 -16.00
N ASN A 206 -19.78 -16.50 -16.86
CA ASN A 206 -20.88 -17.15 -17.58
C ASN A 206 -21.50 -18.36 -16.84
N TYR A 207 -21.76 -18.21 -15.54
CA TYR A 207 -22.37 -19.25 -14.73
C TYR A 207 -23.88 -19.18 -14.88
N LEU A 208 -24.51 -20.35 -14.96
CA LEU A 208 -25.94 -20.52 -15.06
C LEU A 208 -26.60 -20.03 -13.76
N ASP A 209 -27.77 -19.41 -13.88
CA ASP A 209 -28.50 -18.96 -12.69
C ASP A 209 -28.91 -20.15 -11.81
N PRO A 210 -28.53 -20.19 -10.52
CA PRO A 210 -28.81 -21.31 -9.62
C PRO A 210 -30.31 -21.44 -9.28
N LYS A 211 -31.09 -20.39 -9.54
CA LYS A 211 -32.56 -20.44 -9.39
C LYS A 211 -33.23 -21.12 -10.57
N SER A 212 -32.68 -20.96 -11.77
CA SER A 212 -33.26 -21.49 -13.01
C SER A 212 -32.82 -22.93 -13.27
N ASN A 213 -31.56 -23.26 -12.98
CA ASN A 213 -30.98 -24.57 -13.32
C ASN A 213 -30.69 -25.39 -12.07
N LYS A 214 -31.37 -26.53 -11.94
CA LYS A 214 -31.20 -27.50 -10.87
C LYS A 214 -30.67 -28.81 -11.42
N PHE A 215 -29.65 -29.37 -10.76
CA PHE A 215 -29.00 -30.63 -11.14
C PHE A 215 -29.08 -31.65 -9.99
N PRO A 216 -29.14 -32.95 -10.28
CA PRO A 216 -29.13 -33.98 -9.27
C PRO A 216 -27.75 -34.09 -8.60
N TYR A 217 -27.71 -34.44 -7.31
CA TYR A 217 -26.46 -34.57 -6.54
C TYR A 217 -25.42 -35.51 -7.18
N ALA A 218 -25.87 -36.61 -7.79
CA ALA A 218 -24.99 -37.58 -8.42
C ALA A 218 -24.14 -36.97 -9.55
N GLU A 219 -24.67 -35.98 -10.28
CA GLU A 219 -23.95 -35.29 -11.34
C GLU A 219 -22.96 -34.26 -10.80
N LEU A 220 -23.35 -33.52 -9.76
CA LEU A 220 -22.54 -32.46 -9.15
C LEU A 220 -21.36 -32.97 -8.31
N LYS A 221 -21.42 -34.22 -7.82
CA LYS A 221 -20.38 -34.79 -6.95
C LYS A 221 -19.05 -35.01 -7.69
N ASN A 222 -19.10 -35.50 -8.92
CA ASN A 222 -17.90 -35.91 -9.66
C ASN A 222 -17.63 -35.07 -10.90
N ASN A 223 -18.65 -34.44 -11.49
CA ASN A 223 -18.54 -33.71 -12.74
C ASN A 223 -18.92 -32.23 -12.56
N PHE A 224 -18.28 -31.37 -13.34
CA PHE A 224 -18.58 -29.94 -13.43
C PHE A 224 -19.30 -29.67 -14.75
N PRO A 225 -20.65 -29.73 -14.79
CA PRO A 225 -21.38 -29.33 -15.98
C PRO A 225 -21.03 -27.90 -16.36
N LYS A 226 -20.92 -27.64 -17.67
CA LYS A 226 -20.48 -26.35 -18.20
C LYS A 226 -21.43 -25.25 -17.73
N GLY A 227 -20.89 -24.25 -17.02
CA GLY A 227 -21.67 -23.14 -16.47
C GLY A 227 -22.14 -23.33 -15.02
N VAL A 228 -21.80 -24.42 -14.32
CA VAL A 228 -22.06 -24.49 -12.88
C VAL A 228 -20.91 -23.88 -12.09
N ASP A 229 -21.24 -22.97 -11.16
CA ASP A 229 -20.26 -22.33 -10.29
C ASP A 229 -19.65 -23.36 -9.31
N PRO A 230 -18.32 -23.61 -9.37
CA PRO A 230 -17.66 -24.56 -8.49
C PRO A 230 -17.70 -24.14 -7.02
N VAL A 231 -17.79 -22.83 -6.75
CA VAL A 231 -17.78 -22.28 -5.39
C VAL A 231 -19.15 -22.40 -4.72
N LYS A 232 -20.24 -22.49 -5.51
CA LYS A 232 -21.64 -22.46 -5.03
C LYS A 232 -22.49 -23.64 -5.52
N LYS A 233 -21.90 -24.82 -5.69
CA LYS A 233 -22.60 -26.05 -6.15
C LYS A 233 -23.88 -26.37 -5.38
N GLU A 234 -23.90 -26.07 -4.09
CA GLU A 234 -25.04 -26.32 -3.20
C GLU A 234 -26.30 -25.55 -3.60
N LEU A 235 -26.16 -24.42 -4.30
CA LEU A 235 -27.31 -23.63 -4.78
C LEU A 235 -27.98 -24.26 -6.01
N TYR A 236 -27.30 -25.16 -6.71
CA TYR A 236 -27.82 -25.85 -7.89
C TYR A 236 -28.58 -27.14 -7.55
N LEU A 237 -28.65 -27.52 -6.26
CA LEU A 237 -29.48 -28.63 -5.82
C LEU A 237 -30.94 -28.19 -5.69
N SER A 238 -31.86 -29.13 -5.96
CA SER A 238 -33.27 -29.04 -5.57
C SER A 238 -33.37 -28.97 -4.04
N SER A 239 -34.40 -28.31 -3.50
CA SER A 239 -34.65 -28.25 -2.04
C SER A 239 -34.75 -29.64 -1.41
N ASP A 240 -35.38 -30.58 -2.12
CA ASP A 240 -35.61 -31.93 -1.61
C ASP A 240 -34.32 -32.75 -1.57
N GLU A 241 -33.49 -32.59 -2.59
CA GLU A 241 -32.17 -33.22 -2.62
C GLU A 241 -31.21 -32.57 -1.64
N PHE A 242 -31.28 -31.25 -1.50
CA PHE A 242 -30.50 -30.51 -0.52
C PHE A 242 -30.74 -31.07 0.88
N HIS A 243 -32.01 -31.26 1.26
CA HIS A 243 -32.36 -31.83 2.56
C HIS A 243 -31.90 -33.30 2.69
N LYS A 244 -32.00 -34.11 1.63
CA LYS A 244 -31.52 -35.51 1.64
C LYS A 244 -30.00 -35.62 1.81
N VAL A 245 -29.24 -34.72 1.19
CA VAL A 245 -27.77 -34.79 1.14
C VAL A 245 -27.14 -34.09 2.35
N PHE A 246 -27.59 -32.88 2.69
CA PHE A 246 -27.04 -32.10 3.81
C PHE A 246 -27.72 -32.43 5.15
N GLY A 247 -28.90 -33.03 5.14
CA GLY A 247 -29.67 -33.33 6.35
C GLY A 247 -30.29 -32.11 7.04
N ILE A 248 -30.20 -30.93 6.42
CA ILE A 248 -30.75 -29.66 6.92
C ILE A 248 -31.38 -28.87 5.78
N SER A 249 -32.22 -27.88 6.10
CA SER A 249 -32.85 -27.03 5.08
C SER A 249 -31.85 -26.02 4.49
N ALA A 250 -32.10 -25.55 3.27
CA ALA A 250 -31.28 -24.52 2.63
C ALA A 250 -31.26 -23.20 3.42
N VAL A 251 -32.35 -22.88 4.12
CA VAL A 251 -32.47 -21.69 4.97
C VAL A 251 -31.58 -21.80 6.21
N GLU A 252 -31.55 -22.97 6.86
CA GLU A 252 -30.66 -23.22 8.00
C GLU A 252 -29.20 -23.24 7.56
N TYR A 253 -28.90 -23.86 6.42
CA TYR A 253 -27.55 -23.86 5.86
C TYR A 253 -27.05 -22.45 5.62
N ALA A 254 -27.89 -21.54 5.10
CA ALA A 254 -27.52 -20.14 4.88
C ALA A 254 -27.14 -19.41 6.18
N LYS A 255 -27.71 -19.79 7.33
CA LYS A 255 -27.39 -19.23 8.66
C LYS A 255 -26.10 -19.76 9.27
N LEU A 256 -25.55 -20.88 8.76
CA LEU A 256 -24.31 -21.45 9.28
C LEU A 256 -23.09 -20.57 8.98
N SER A 257 -22.07 -20.67 9.83
CA SER A 257 -20.78 -20.01 9.61
C SER A 257 -20.08 -20.54 8.36
N ALA A 258 -19.24 -19.69 7.74
CA ALA A 258 -18.51 -20.04 6.52
C ALA A 258 -17.65 -21.32 6.68
N PHE A 259 -17.07 -21.53 7.86
CA PHE A 259 -16.28 -22.72 8.17
C PHE A 259 -17.12 -24.00 8.15
N LYS A 260 -18.28 -24.00 8.83
CA LYS A 260 -19.20 -25.15 8.85
C LYS A 260 -19.71 -25.48 7.44
N LYS A 261 -20.06 -24.46 6.66
CA LYS A 261 -20.46 -24.61 5.24
C LYS A 261 -19.37 -25.29 4.42
N LYS A 262 -18.11 -24.83 4.52
CA LYS A 262 -16.96 -25.44 3.82
C LYS A 262 -16.73 -26.89 4.27
N ASN A 263 -16.82 -27.19 5.56
CA ASN A 263 -16.61 -28.54 6.07
C ASN A 263 -17.67 -29.53 5.56
N MET A 264 -18.95 -29.15 5.61
CA MET A 264 -20.04 -29.96 5.05
C MET A 264 -19.87 -30.19 3.55
N LYS A 265 -19.47 -29.16 2.80
CA LYS A 265 -19.17 -29.30 1.37
C LYS A 265 -18.03 -30.28 1.10
N LYS A 266 -16.95 -30.22 1.88
CA LYS A 266 -15.82 -31.16 1.76
C LYS A 266 -16.24 -32.60 2.06
N GLN A 267 -17.04 -32.82 3.11
CA GLN A 267 -17.56 -34.16 3.46
C GLN A 267 -18.39 -34.78 2.34
N LEU A 268 -19.13 -33.95 1.60
CA LEU A 268 -19.98 -34.38 0.49
C LEU A 268 -19.26 -34.43 -0.87
N GLY A 269 -17.99 -33.99 -0.94
CA GLY A 269 -17.26 -33.85 -2.21
C GLY A 269 -17.80 -32.73 -3.12
N LEU A 270 -18.54 -31.76 -2.55
CA LEU A 270 -19.06 -30.58 -3.26
C LEU A 270 -18.18 -29.34 -3.07
N PHE A 271 -16.95 -29.52 -2.60
CA PHE A 271 -15.96 -28.44 -2.54
C PHE A 271 -15.32 -28.20 -3.93
#